data_AF-A0AB38VMC1-F1
#
_entry.id   AF-A0AB38VMC1-F1
#
_cell.length_a   1.000
_cell.length_b   1.000
_cell.length_c   1.000
_cell.angle_alpha   90.00
_cell.angle_beta   90.00
_cell.angle_gamma   90.00
#
_symmetry.space_group_name_H-M   'P 1'
#
loop_
_entity.id
_entity.type
_entity.pdbx_description
1 polymer ?
#
loop_
_entity_poly.entity_id
_entity_poly.type
_entity_poly.pdbx_seq_one_letter_code
_entity_poly.pdbx_strand_id
1 'polypeptide(L)'
;MSQITFKKVGLDNVNILQNLAIETFRQTFSHDNSEEQLQAFFNESYTLPVLKSEITHAESDTYFVYLDTDLVGYLKVNWGSQQTEKNLIKHLKFKGFIF
;
A
#
# COMPACT_ATOMS: atom_id res chain seq x y z
N MET A 1 -23.02 -15.21 3.08
CA MET A 1 -21.71 -15.07 3.75
C MET A 1 -20.85 -14.25 2.81
N SER A 2 -20.29 -13.14 3.28
CA SER A 2 -19.38 -12.33 2.46
C SER A 2 -18.00 -12.98 2.40
N GLN A 3 -17.31 -12.80 1.29
CA GLN A 3 -16.00 -13.41 1.01
C GLN A 3 -14.92 -12.35 0.88
N ILE A 4 -13.76 -12.58 1.50
CA ILE A 4 -12.57 -11.73 1.31
C ILE A 4 -11.68 -12.36 0.25
N THR A 5 -11.33 -11.61 -0.79
CA THR A 5 -10.41 -12.07 -1.83
C THR A 5 -9.23 -11.11 -2.01
N PHE A 6 -8.07 -11.68 -2.34
CA PHE A 6 -6.84 -10.93 -2.55
C PHE A 6 -6.40 -11.07 -4.01
N LYS A 7 -6.17 -9.94 -4.69
CA LYS A 7 -5.72 -9.93 -6.08
C LYS A 7 -4.40 -9.17 -6.18
N LYS A 8 -3.35 -9.83 -6.66
CA LYS A 8 -2.04 -9.19 -6.84
C LYS A 8 -2.16 -7.98 -7.78
N VAL A 9 -1.59 -6.87 -7.37
CA VAL A 9 -1.59 -5.63 -8.15
C VAL A 9 -0.53 -5.75 -9.25
N GLY A 10 -0.95 -5.52 -10.49
CA GLY A 10 -0.06 -5.39 -11.64
C GLY A 10 0.13 -3.94 -12.05
N LEU A 11 1.09 -3.67 -12.93
CA LEU A 11 1.40 -2.33 -13.42
C LEU A 11 0.18 -1.61 -14.04
N ASP A 12 -0.72 -2.35 -14.68
CA ASP A 12 -1.94 -1.79 -15.30
C ASP A 12 -2.89 -1.15 -14.28
N ASN A 13 -2.78 -1.52 -13.00
CA ASN A 13 -3.64 -1.03 -11.93
C ASN A 13 -2.93 -0.05 -10.98
N VAL A 14 -1.74 0.44 -11.31
CA VAL A 14 -0.97 1.32 -10.41
C VAL A 14 -1.69 2.63 -10.09
N ASN A 15 -2.47 3.18 -11.02
CA ASN A 15 -3.27 4.39 -10.77
C ASN A 15 -4.39 4.13 -9.75
N ILE A 16 -5.02 2.95 -9.81
CA ILE A 16 -6.04 2.53 -8.83
C ILE A 16 -5.40 2.41 -7.46
N LEU A 17 -4.22 1.77 -7.37
CA LEU A 17 -3.46 1.67 -6.13
C LEU A 17 -3.08 3.05 -5.57
N GLN A 18 -2.61 3.97 -6.41
CA GLN A 18 -2.23 5.32 -5.99
C GLN A 18 -3.41 6.06 -5.35
N ASN A 19 -4.55 6.07 -6.03
CA ASN A 19 -5.75 6.76 -5.55
C ASN A 19 -6.22 6.18 -4.21
N LEU A 20 -6.31 4.85 -4.14
CA LEU A 20 -6.71 4.15 -2.92
C LEU A 20 -5.74 4.44 -1.77
N ALA A 21 -4.43 4.37 -2.01
CA ALA A 21 -3.43 4.62 -0.98
C ALA A 21 -3.48 6.06 -0.45
N ILE A 22 -3.62 7.06 -1.33
CA ILE A 22 -3.76 8.47 -0.94
C ILE A 22 -5.04 8.66 -0.12
N GLU A 23 -6.17 8.13 -0.58
CA GLU A 23 -7.46 8.27 0.09
C GLU A 23 -7.43 7.65 1.49
N THR A 24 -6.99 6.39 1.62
CA THR A 24 -6.96 5.70 2.91
C THR A 24 -5.97 6.34 3.87
N PHE A 25 -4.80 6.77 3.37
CA PHE A 25 -3.79 7.42 4.21
C PHE A 25 -4.30 8.77 4.72
N ARG A 26 -4.91 9.56 3.82
CA ARG A 26 -5.54 10.84 4.19
C ARG A 26 -6.60 10.65 5.26
N GLN A 27 -7.52 9.71 5.09
CA GLN A 27 -8.57 9.41 6.09
C GLN A 27 -7.98 9.02 7.46
N THR A 28 -6.89 8.27 7.46
CA THR A 28 -6.23 7.83 8.69
C THR A 28 -5.54 8.98 9.43
N PHE A 29 -4.84 9.85 8.68
CA PHE A 29 -3.85 10.77 9.26
C PHE A 29 -4.24 12.25 9.19
N SER A 30 -5.37 12.61 8.58
CA SER A 30 -5.83 14.01 8.47
C SER A 30 -6.15 14.68 9.80
N HIS A 31 -6.38 13.90 10.86
CA HIS A 31 -6.67 14.45 12.19
C HIS A 31 -5.40 14.95 12.90
N ASP A 32 -4.24 14.37 12.57
CA ASP A 32 -2.96 14.64 13.24
C ASP A 32 -1.96 15.43 12.37
N ASN A 33 -2.29 15.70 11.10
CA ASN A 33 -1.38 16.31 10.13
C ASN A 33 -2.08 17.39 9.31
N SER A 34 -1.34 18.44 8.93
CA SER A 34 -1.83 19.46 8.00
C SER A 34 -1.93 18.93 6.57
N GLU A 35 -2.72 19.59 5.73
CA GLU A 35 -2.84 19.26 4.32
C GLU A 35 -1.48 19.31 3.60
N GLU A 36 -0.63 20.28 3.95
CA GLU A 36 0.71 20.41 3.37
C GLU A 36 1.62 19.25 3.75
N GLN A 37 1.55 18.77 5.00
CA GLN A 37 2.33 17.61 5.46
C GLN A 37 1.90 16.33 4.74
N LEU A 38 0.60 16.12 4.60
CA LEU A 38 0.05 14.99 3.85
C LEU A 38 0.46 15.06 2.37
N GLN A 39 0.30 16.23 1.74
CA GLN A 39 0.66 16.41 0.33
C GLN A 39 2.15 16.22 0.08
N ALA A 40 3.02 16.69 0.99
CA ALA A 40 4.46 16.44 0.92
C ALA A 40 4.76 14.94 0.97
N PHE A 41 4.11 14.19 1.87
CA PHE A 41 4.25 12.74 1.95
C PHE A 41 3.77 12.05 0.66
N PHE A 42 2.63 12.45 0.10
CA PHE A 42 2.11 11.87 -1.15
C PHE A 42 3.03 12.12 -2.34
N ASN A 43 3.58 13.32 -2.45
CA ASN A 43 4.52 13.72 -3.50
C ASN A 43 5.86 12.99 -3.42
N GLU A 44 6.21 12.42 -2.26
CA GLU A 44 7.40 11.61 -2.08
C GLU A 44 7.10 10.12 -2.25
N SER A 45 6.14 9.60 -1.49
CA SER A 45 5.94 8.16 -1.30
C SER A 45 4.93 7.53 -2.27
N TYR A 46 3.95 8.28 -2.75
CA TYR A 46 2.87 7.76 -3.59
C TYR A 46 2.92 8.26 -5.03
N THR A 47 4.09 8.63 -5.52
CA THR A 47 4.26 8.92 -6.95
C THR A 47 4.17 7.64 -7.78
N LEU A 48 3.70 7.75 -9.03
CA LEU A 48 3.62 6.59 -9.93
C LEU A 48 4.98 5.88 -10.13
N PRO A 49 6.12 6.57 -10.31
CA PRO A 49 7.41 5.90 -10.41
C PRO A 49 7.75 5.06 -9.18
N VAL A 50 7.52 5.61 -7.98
CA VAL A 50 7.75 4.89 -6.72
C VAL A 50 6.85 3.67 -6.63
N LEU A 51 5.53 3.83 -6.77
CA LEU A 51 4.59 2.71 -6.67
C LEU A 51 4.84 1.62 -7.73
N LYS A 52 5.19 1.98 -8.97
CA LYS A 52 5.61 1.02 -9.99
C LYS A 52 6.83 0.23 -9.55
N SER A 53 7.85 0.91 -9.04
CA SER A 53 9.07 0.25 -8.55
C SER A 53 8.75 -0.75 -7.43
N GLU A 54 7.85 -0.39 -6.51
CA GLU A 54 7.44 -1.24 -5.38
C GLU A 54 6.65 -2.47 -5.82
N ILE A 55 5.71 -2.31 -6.74
CA ILE A 55 4.90 -3.42 -7.29
C ILE A 55 5.77 -4.42 -8.08
N THR A 56 6.83 -3.94 -8.73
CA THR A 56 7.74 -4.79 -9.53
C THR A 56 8.93 -5.33 -8.75
N HIS A 57 9.11 -4.91 -7.49
CA HIS A 57 10.29 -5.31 -6.73
C HIS A 57 10.22 -6.80 -6.38
N ALA A 58 11.31 -7.54 -6.59
CA ALA A 58 11.37 -8.99 -6.35
C ALA A 58 11.20 -9.40 -4.87
N GLU A 59 11.20 -8.41 -3.96
CA GLU A 59 11.10 -8.60 -2.51
C GLU A 59 9.93 -7.84 -1.88
N SER A 60 8.93 -7.51 -2.70
CA SER A 60 7.70 -6.86 -2.27
C SER A 60 6.55 -7.37 -3.12
N ASP A 61 5.42 -7.60 -2.47
CA ASP A 61 4.16 -7.85 -3.16
C ASP A 61 3.08 -6.90 -2.64
N THR A 62 2.26 -6.42 -3.57
CA THR A 62 1.08 -5.62 -3.27
C THR A 62 -0.18 -6.34 -3.78
N TYR A 63 -1.22 -6.39 -2.97
CA TYR A 63 -2.51 -7.02 -3.27
C TYR A 63 -3.64 -6.03 -3.04
N PHE A 64 -4.65 -6.03 -3.91
CA PHE A 64 -5.96 -5.47 -3.60
C PHE A 64 -6.74 -6.46 -2.74
N VAL A 65 -7.50 -5.91 -1.80
CA VAL A 65 -8.40 -6.65 -0.93
C VAL A 65 -9.83 -6.32 -1.33
N TYR A 66 -10.61 -7.36 -1.63
CA TYR A 66 -12.01 -7.23 -1.99
C TYR A 66 -12.89 -7.88 -0.94
N LEU A 67 -14.00 -7.22 -0.58
CA LEU A 67 -15.12 -7.82 0.12
C LEU A 67 -16.20 -8.11 -0.92
N ASP A 68 -16.45 -9.38 -1.20
CA ASP A 68 -17.22 -9.85 -2.33
C ASP A 68 -16.66 -9.30 -3.66
N THR A 69 -17.27 -8.26 -4.23
CA THR A 69 -16.79 -7.58 -5.45
C THR A 69 -16.22 -6.19 -5.21
N ASP A 70 -16.33 -5.68 -3.98
CA ASP A 70 -16.01 -4.30 -3.67
C ASP A 70 -14.55 -4.18 -3.25
N LEU A 71 -13.81 -3.28 -3.90
CA LEU A 71 -12.43 -2.98 -3.54
C LEU A 71 -12.44 -2.21 -2.22
N VAL A 72 -12.02 -2.85 -1.13
CA VAL A 72 -12.07 -2.29 0.23
C VAL A 72 -10.72 -1.84 0.75
N GLY A 73 -9.62 -2.27 0.12
CA GLY A 73 -8.29 -1.88 0.57
C GLY A 73 -7.17 -2.51 -0.24
N TYR A 74 -5.95 -2.37 0.28
CA TYR A 74 -4.77 -3.02 -0.27
C TYR A 74 -3.83 -3.48 0.84
N LEU A 75 -3.05 -4.52 0.54
CA LEU A 75 -2.06 -5.11 1.41
C LEU A 75 -0.70 -5.03 0.72
N LYS A 76 0.29 -4.43 1.39
CA LYS A 76 1.68 -4.47 0.97
C LYS A 76 2.50 -5.34 1.93
N VAL A 77 3.28 -6.24 1.35
CA VAL A 77 4.12 -7.19 2.09
C VAL A 77 5.53 -7.08 1.56
N ASN A 78 6.48 -6.83 2.46
CA ASN A 78 7.90 -6.74 2.13
C ASN A 78 8.67 -7.87 2.83
N TRP A 79 9.68 -8.41 2.16
CA TRP A 79 10.66 -9.33 2.75
C TRP A 79 12.08 -8.93 2.32
N GLY A 80 13.08 -9.66 2.82
CA GLY A 80 14.48 -9.42 2.46
C GLY A 80 14.94 -7.99 2.74
N SER A 81 15.56 -7.37 1.75
CA SER A 81 16.14 -6.02 1.83
C SER A 81 15.11 -4.89 1.87
N GLN A 82 13.86 -5.15 1.47
CA GLN A 82 12.76 -4.17 1.47
C GLN A 82 12.07 -4.00 2.84
N GLN A 83 12.55 -4.68 3.89
CA GLN A 83 12.04 -4.44 5.24
C GLN A 83 12.41 -3.04 5.74
N THR A 84 11.40 -2.29 6.23
CA THR A 84 11.59 -0.93 6.77
C THR A 84 12.39 -0.90 8.08
N GLU A 85 12.52 -2.02 8.80
CA GLU A 85 13.47 -2.14 9.91
C GLU A 85 14.39 -3.33 9.65
N LYS A 86 15.69 -3.05 9.57
CA LYS A 86 16.72 -3.99 9.08
C LYS A 86 17.20 -5.02 10.11
N ASN A 87 16.68 -4.98 11.35
CA ASN A 87 17.23 -5.75 12.48
C ASN A 87 16.34 -6.90 12.99
N LEU A 88 15.33 -7.32 12.21
CA LEU A 88 14.44 -8.45 12.55
C LEU A 88 14.53 -9.54 11.47
N ILE A 89 15.69 -10.19 11.37
CA ILE A 89 15.90 -11.36 10.51
C ILE A 89 14.87 -12.44 10.92
N LYS A 90 14.00 -12.84 9.97
CA LYS A 90 12.90 -13.85 10.06
C LYS A 90 11.47 -13.38 10.38
N HIS A 91 11.08 -12.12 10.10
CA HIS A 91 9.67 -11.71 10.25
C HIS A 91 9.04 -11.23 8.95
N LEU A 92 7.93 -11.84 8.54
CA LEU A 92 7.06 -11.31 7.49
C LEU A 92 6.46 -10.00 8.01
N LYS A 93 6.72 -8.87 7.35
CA LYS A 93 6.15 -7.57 7.75
C LYS A 93 5.00 -7.21 6.83
N PHE A 94 3.82 -7.13 7.44
CA PHE A 94 2.65 -6.53 6.83
C PHE A 94 2.77 -5.01 6.99
N LYS A 95 2.93 -4.29 5.88
CA LYS A 95 2.55 -2.87 5.83
C LYS A 95 1.15 -2.84 5.23
N GLY A 96 0.21 -3.44 5.96
CA GLY A 96 -1.21 -3.32 5.66
C GLY A 96 -1.72 -2.04 6.29
N PHE A 97 -2.09 -1.06 5.48
CA PHE A 97 -3.13 -0.14 5.91
C PHE A 97 -4.43 -0.92 5.74
N ILE A 98 -4.79 -1.65 6.80
CA ILE A 98 -6.08 -2.32 6.91
C ILE A 98 -7.06 -1.27 7.43
N PHE A 99 -8.09 -0.98 6.66
CA PHE A 99 -9.43 -0.85 7.20
C PHE A 99 -10.21 -2.10 6.78
#